data_AF-A0A1G0EMG2-F1
#
_entry.id   AF-A0A1G0EMG2-F1
#
_cell.length_a   1.000
_cell.length_b   1.000
_cell.length_c   1.000
_cell.angle_alpha   90.00
_cell.angle_beta   90.00
_cell.angle_gamma   90.00
#
_symmetry.space_group_name_H-M   'P 1'
#
loop_
_entity.id
_entity.type
_entity.pdbx_description
1 polymer ?
#
loop_
_entity_poly.entity_id
_entity_poly.type
_entity_poly.pdbx_seq_one_letter_code
_entity_poly.pdbx_strand_id
1 'polypeptide(L)' 'MPKTALDIKRRRCDQKVRTITRGERIITSSVKNVPLTLEQRLAAYDPQRHGGEQMTTTQTLGAER' A
#
# COMPACT_ATOMS: atom_id res chain seq x y z
N MET A 1 -28.46 -5.22 9.57
CA MET A 1 -27.83 -6.15 10.54
C MET A 1 -26.31 -5.91 10.55
N PRO A 2 -25.70 -5.35 11.61
CA PRO A 2 -24.25 -5.20 11.67
C PRO A 2 -23.62 -6.57 11.91
N LYS A 3 -22.81 -7.05 10.96
CA LYS A 3 -22.09 -8.32 11.05
C LYS A 3 -20.97 -8.18 12.10
N THR A 4 -21.28 -8.55 13.33
CA THR A 4 -20.32 -8.70 14.43
C THR A 4 -19.73 -10.11 14.31
N ALA A 5 -18.40 -10.23 14.39
CA ALA A 5 -17.61 -11.42 14.06
C ALA A 5 -17.55 -11.72 12.56
N LEU A 6 -16.59 -11.07 11.89
CA LEU A 6 -16.21 -11.40 10.52
C LEU A 6 -15.54 -12.78 10.52
N ASP A 7 -16.17 -13.76 9.88
CA ASP A 7 -15.68 -15.11 9.62
C ASP A 7 -14.23 -15.09 9.10
N ILE A 8 -13.27 -15.40 9.98
CA ILE A 8 -11.82 -15.41 9.70
C ILE A 8 -11.44 -16.59 8.77
N LYS A 9 -12.39 -17.50 8.52
CA LYS A 9 -12.17 -18.82 7.89
C LYS A 9 -11.74 -18.80 6.41
N ARG A 10 -11.66 -17.63 5.76
CA ARG A 10 -11.24 -17.49 4.34
C ARG A 10 -10.15 -16.44 4.10
N ARG A 11 -9.37 -16.06 5.12
CA ARG A 11 -8.25 -15.12 4.96
C ARG A 11 -7.02 -15.85 4.42
N ARG A 12 -6.47 -15.38 3.29
CA ARG A 12 -5.10 -15.74 2.87
C ARG A 12 -4.10 -15.13 3.86
N CYS A 13 -2.98 -15.82 4.13
CA CYS A 13 -1.96 -15.36 5.10
C CYS A 13 -1.44 -13.94 4.82
N ASP A 14 -1.38 -13.55 3.56
CA ASP A 14 -0.85 -12.27 3.06
C ASP A 14 -1.93 -11.20 2.81
N GLN A 15 -3.19 -11.47 3.16
CA GLN A 15 -4.28 -10.55 2.88
C GLN A 15 -4.18 -9.28 3.73
N LYS A 16 -3.94 -8.13 3.09
CA LYS A 16 -4.02 -6.82 3.74
C LYS A 16 -5.42 -6.58 4.33
N VAL A 17 -5.45 -6.11 5.58
CA VAL A 17 -6.66 -5.76 6.32
C VAL A 17 -6.55 -4.37 6.92
N ARG A 18 -7.69 -3.68 7.06
CA ARG A 18 -7.80 -2.46 7.84
C ARG A 18 -8.50 -2.80 9.15
N THR A 19 -7.92 -2.38 10.26
CA THR A 19 -8.49 -2.57 11.61
C THR A 19 -8.89 -1.23 12.19
N ILE A 20 -10.08 -1.18 12.80
CA ILE A 20 -10.58 -0.02 13.53
C ILE A 20 -11.09 -0.50 14.88
N THR A 21 -10.70 0.20 15.95
CA THR A 21 -11.22 -0.04 17.29
C THR A 21 -12.47 0.80 17.51
N ARG A 22 -13.57 0.15 17.91
CA ARG A 22 -14.83 0.81 18.28
C ARG A 22 -15.29 0.28 19.64
N GLY A 23 -14.96 1.03 20.69
CA GLY A 23 -15.14 0.57 22.07
C GLY A 23 -14.34 -0.70 22.31
N GLU A 24 -15.00 -1.74 22.85
CA GLU A 24 -14.38 -3.05 23.11
C GLU A 24 -14.35 -3.98 21.88
N ARG A 25 -14.75 -3.47 20.70
CA ARG A 25 -14.81 -4.28 19.46
C ARG A 25 -13.75 -3.86 18.46
N ILE A 26 -13.10 -4.85 17.87
CA ILE A 26 -12.19 -4.68 16.73
C ILE A 26 -12.96 -5.01 15.45
N ILE A 27 -13.04 -4.03 14.54
CA ILE A 27 -13.65 -4.19 13.22
C ILE A 27 -12.52 -4.34 12.21
N THR A 28 -12.44 -5.51 11.59
CA THR A 28 -11.44 -5.82 10.55
C THR A 28 -12.11 -5.88 9.19
N SER A 29 -11.73 -5.05 8.23
CA SER A 29 -12.22 -5.10 6.85
C SER A 29 -11.11 -5.53 5.88
N SER A 30 -11.48 -6.27 4.83
CA SER A 30 -10.52 -6.62 3.77
C SER A 30 -10.15 -5.38 2.99
N VAL A 31 -8.85 -5.13 2.82
CA VAL A 31 -8.38 -4.14 1.86
C VAL A 31 -8.27 -4.83 0.51
N LYS A 32 -9.00 -4.33 -0.49
CA LYS A 32 -8.78 -4.78 -1.87
C LYS A 32 -7.39 -4.29 -2.28
N ASN A 33 -6.44 -5.20 -2.35
CA ASN A 33 -5.10 -4.90 -2.85
C ASN A 33 -5.18 -4.96 -4.38
N VAL A 34 -5.67 -3.89 -4.99
CA VAL A 34 -5.63 -3.75 -6.44
C VAL A 34 -4.20 -3.32 -6.78
N PRO A 35 -3.45 -4.08 -7.59
CA PRO A 35 -2.13 -3.64 -8.03
C PRO A 35 -2.27 -2.32 -8.77
N LEU A 36 -1.47 -1.32 -8.38
CA LEU A 36 -1.44 -0.03 -9.05
C LEU A 36 -0.90 -0.18 -10.47
N THR A 37 -1.46 0.55 -11.43
CA THR A 37 -0.88 0.66 -12.78
C THR A 37 0.46 1.40 -12.72
N LEU A 38 1.23 1.34 -13.81
CA LEU A 38 2.50 2.08 -13.88
C LEU A 38 2.27 3.58 -13.65
N GLU A 39 1.26 4.15 -14.30
CA GLU A 39 0.91 5.58 -14.19
C GLU A 39 0.60 5.98 -12.75
N GLN A 40 -0.19 5.15 -12.04
CA GLN A 40 -0.56 5.41 -10.64
C GLN A 40 0.65 5.29 -9.70
N ARG A 41 1.57 4.37 -9.98
CA ARG A 41 2.81 4.22 -9.20
C ARG A 41 3.71 5.44 -9.39
N LEU A 42 3.85 5.92 -10.62
CA LEU A 42 4.63 7.12 -10.93
C LEU A 42 4.01 8.36 -10.28
N ALA A 43 2.68 8.50 -10.30
CA ALA A 43 1.99 9.61 -9.63
C ALA A 43 2.15 9.60 -8.10
N ALA A 44 2.32 8.43 -7.49
CA ALA A 44 2.55 8.27 -6.05
C ALA A 44 4.03 8.34 -5.65
N TYR A 45 4.95 8.45 -6.60
CA TYR A 45 6.38 8.45 -6.33
C TYR A 45 6.82 9.76 -5.69
N ASP A 46 7.17 9.70 -4.41
CA ASP A 46 7.85 10.77 -3.67
C ASP A 46 9.37 10.53 -3.64
N PRO A 47 10.20 11.36 -4.32
CA PRO A 47 11.65 11.21 -4.34
C PRO A 47 12.30 11.30 -2.94
N GLN A 48 11.74 12.06 -2.00
CA GLN A 48 12.30 12.17 -0.65
C GLN A 48 12.14 10.88 0.15
N ARG A 49 11.07 10.13 -0.11
CA ARG A 49 10.76 8.86 0.57
C ARG A 49 11.31 7.64 -0.15
N HIS A 50 11.40 7.72 -1.47
CA HIS A 50 11.71 6.56 -2.32
C HIS A 50 13.04 6.69 -3.07
N GLY A 51 13.73 7.83 -3.01
CA GLY A 51 15.00 8.08 -3.69
C GLY A 51 16.24 7.63 -2.92
N GLY A 52 16.09 6.79 -1.89
CA GLY A 52 17.20 6.39 -1.01
C GLY A 52 18.32 5.62 -1.73
N GLU A 53 18.00 4.93 -2.83
CA GLU A 53 18.97 4.23 -3.65
C GLU A 53 19.17 5.01 -4.96
N GLN A 54 19.94 6.10 -4.87
CA GLN A 54 20.32 6.90 -6.03
C GLN A 54 21.83 6.88 -6.19
N MET A 55 22.31 6.49 -7.38
CA MET A 55 23.71 6.69 -7.73
C MET A 55 23.97 8.19 -7.85
N THR A 56 24.73 8.75 -6.90
CA THR A 56 25.07 10.16 -6.90
C THR A 56 26.01 10.44 -8.08
N THR A 57 25.61 11.35 -8.97
CA THR A 57 26.39 11.78 -10.12
C THR A 57 26.33 13.29 -10.22
N THR A 58 27.45 13.93 -10.59
CA THR A 58 27.54 15.38 -10.82
C THR A 58 26.89 15.83 -12.12
N GLN A 59 26.59 14.89 -13.04
CA GLN A 59 25.98 15.16 -14.34
C GLN A 59 24.72 14.32 -14.54
N THR A 60 23.72 14.86 -15.25
CA THR A 60 22.54 14.12 -15.66
C THR A 60 22.97 12.98 -16.58
N LEU A 61 22.85 11.74 -16.08
CA LEU A 61 23.12 10.52 -16.83
C LEU A 61 21.80 10.04 -17.43
N GLY A 62 21.46 10.53 -18.62
CA GLY A 62 20.25 10.19 -19.34
C GLY A 62 20.47 10.27 -20.84
N ALA A 63 19.66 9.54 -21.61
CA ALA A 63 19.68 9.61 -23.07
C ALA A 63 19.06 10.91 -23.60
N GLU A 64 18.40 11.66 -22.72
CA GLU A 64 17.96 13.04 -22.93
C GLU A 64 19.16 14.00 -22.97
N ARG A 65 19.87 14.00 -24.09
CA ARG A 65 20.75 15.10 -24.52
C ARG A 65 20.18 15.75 -25.77
#